data_AF-A0A9R1C9L4-F1
#
_entry.id   AF-A0A9R1C9L4-F1
#
_cell.length_a   1.000
_cell.length_b   1.000
_cell.length_c   1.000
_cell.angle_alpha   90.00
_cell.angle_beta   90.00
_cell.angle_gamma   90.00
#
_symmetry.space_group_name_H-M   'P 1'
#
loop_
_entity.id
_entity.type
_entity.pdbx_description
1 polymer ?
#
loop_
_entity_poly.entity_id
_entity_poly.type
_entity_poly.pdbx_seq_one_letter_code
_entity_poly.pdbx_strand_id
1 'polypeptide(L)'
;MTDKEFQQIWQKNRKAILSHDEEYQRIQNGYKQGSIVNWIIIIGGAAVGSSLPDFLPIQSAPLKWILAIAAGIIVIVVGLWIRSLFISTKTADEVEKEIMERYRKTLKE
;
A
#
# COMPACT_ATOMS: atom_id res chain seq x y z
N MET A 1 -24.19 -23.17 19.66
CA MET A 1 -23.23 -23.61 18.63
C MET A 1 -21.85 -23.81 19.25
N THR A 2 -21.19 -24.92 18.95
CA THR A 2 -19.83 -25.20 19.43
C THR A 2 -18.78 -24.41 18.64
N ASP A 3 -17.58 -24.26 19.22
CA ASP A 3 -16.49 -23.54 18.55
C ASP A 3 -16.04 -24.23 17.25
N LYS A 4 -16.02 -25.58 17.24
CA LYS A 4 -15.68 -26.37 16.06
C LYS A 4 -16.68 -26.20 14.91
N GLU A 5 -17.97 -26.18 15.23
CA GLU A 5 -19.03 -25.92 14.23
C GLU A 5 -18.90 -24.52 13.65
N PHE A 6 -18.55 -23.53 14.48
CA PHE A 6 -18.31 -22.15 14.02
C PHE A 6 -17.14 -22.07 13.06
N GLN A 7 -16.02 -22.69 13.40
CA GLN A 7 -14.85 -22.68 12.52
C GLN A 7 -15.13 -23.32 11.17
N GLN A 8 -15.92 -24.41 11.12
CA GLN A 8 -16.32 -25.01 9.84
C GLN A 8 -17.22 -24.10 9.01
N ILE A 9 -18.23 -23.48 9.62
CA ILE A 9 -19.13 -22.54 8.94
C ILE A 9 -18.37 -21.31 8.47
N TRP A 10 -17.48 -20.77 9.30
CA TRP A 10 -16.61 -19.65 8.95
C TRP A 10 -15.73 -20.02 7.75
N GLN A 11 -14.97 -21.11 7.78
CA GLN A 11 -14.10 -21.51 6.67
C GLN A 11 -14.86 -21.69 5.36
N LYS A 12 -16.07 -22.27 5.41
CA LYS A 12 -16.91 -22.49 4.23
C LYS A 12 -17.42 -21.18 3.62
N ASN A 13 -17.74 -20.19 4.45
CA ASN A 13 -18.34 -18.93 4.00
C ASN A 13 -17.36 -17.74 3.95
N ARG A 14 -16.13 -17.92 4.48
CA ARG A 14 -15.11 -16.87 4.66
C ARG A 14 -14.91 -16.04 3.39
N LYS A 15 -14.70 -16.71 2.25
CA LYS A 15 -14.45 -16.03 0.98
C LYS A 15 -15.63 -15.16 0.54
N ALA A 16 -16.86 -15.66 0.71
CA ALA A 16 -18.07 -14.93 0.35
C ALA A 16 -18.36 -13.76 1.31
N ILE A 17 -18.11 -13.94 2.61
CA ILE A 17 -18.28 -12.90 3.63
C ILE A 17 -17.26 -11.78 3.40
N LEU A 18 -15.97 -12.13 3.29
CA LEU A 18 -14.90 -11.16 3.08
C LEU A 18 -15.02 -10.43 1.74
N SER A 19 -15.56 -11.07 0.69
CA SER A 19 -15.80 -10.41 -0.59
C SER A 19 -17.00 -9.46 -0.59
N HIS A 20 -17.90 -9.53 0.40
CA HIS A 20 -19.04 -8.60 0.50
C HIS A 20 -18.77 -7.46 1.50
N ASP A 21 -17.70 -7.55 2.29
CA ASP A 21 -17.33 -6.49 3.23
C ASP A 21 -16.55 -5.36 2.53
N GLU A 22 -17.14 -4.17 2.51
CA GLU A 22 -16.57 -2.98 1.84
C GLU A 22 -15.26 -2.53 2.48
N GLU A 23 -15.10 -2.66 3.80
CA GLU A 23 -13.91 -2.25 4.52
C GLU A 23 -12.73 -3.18 4.22
N TYR A 24 -12.98 -4.49 4.18
CA TYR A 24 -11.98 -5.49 3.79
C TYR A 24 -11.54 -5.31 2.32
N GLN A 25 -12.49 -5.11 1.40
CA GLN A 25 -12.17 -4.81 0.00
C GLN A 25 -11.38 -3.51 -0.14
N ARG A 26 -11.75 -2.45 0.60
CA ARG A 26 -11.04 -1.17 0.59
C ARG A 26 -9.59 -1.33 1.03
N ILE A 27 -9.30 -2.13 2.05
CA ILE A 27 -7.94 -2.40 2.50
C ILE A 27 -7.15 -3.21 1.48
N GLN A 28 -7.74 -4.29 0.92
CA GLN A 28 -7.08 -5.06 -0.14
C GLN A 28 -6.75 -4.19 -1.36
N ASN A 29 -7.69 -3.37 -1.81
CA ASN A 29 -7.49 -2.43 -2.88
C ASN A 29 -6.45 -1.35 -2.50
N GLY A 30 -6.42 -0.92 -1.23
CA GLY A 30 -5.41 -0.03 -0.67
C GLY A 30 -3.99 -0.59 -0.76
N TYR A 31 -3.79 -1.90 -0.53
CA TYR A 31 -2.48 -2.54 -0.74
C TYR A 31 -2.06 -2.53 -2.21
N LYS A 32 -2.97 -2.87 -3.13
CA LYS A 32 -2.70 -2.85 -4.57
C LYS A 32 -2.39 -1.44 -5.08
N GLN A 33 -3.21 -0.47 -4.69
CA GLN A 33 -2.97 0.95 -4.99
C GLN A 33 -1.66 1.43 -4.38
N GLY A 34 -1.34 0.97 -3.17
CA GLY A 34 -0.06 1.27 -2.52
C GLY A 34 1.16 0.82 -3.32
N SER A 35 1.10 -0.36 -3.94
CA SER A 35 2.14 -0.84 -4.86
C SER A 35 2.25 0.03 -6.11
N ILE A 36 1.12 0.43 -6.70
CA ILE A 36 1.09 1.31 -7.89
C ILE A 36 1.67 2.70 -7.57
N VAL A 37 1.30 3.28 -6.43
CA VAL A 37 1.79 4.59 -6.00
C VAL A 37 3.30 4.57 -5.79
N ASN A 38 3.87 3.48 -5.26
CA ASN A 38 5.32 3.33 -5.18
C ASN A 38 6.00 3.39 -6.55
N TRP A 39 5.45 2.69 -7.54
CA TRP A 39 5.98 2.74 -8.90
C TRP A 39 5.91 4.14 -9.50
N ILE A 40 4.83 4.88 -9.26
CA ILE A 40 4.70 6.27 -9.71
C ILE A 40 5.78 7.15 -9.08
N ILE A 41 6.03 7.02 -7.77
CA ILE A 41 7.07 7.78 -7.06
C ILE A 41 8.46 7.46 -7.64
N ILE A 42 8.76 6.19 -7.87
CA ILE A 42 10.05 5.75 -8.41
C ILE A 42 10.25 6.28 -9.85
N ILE A 43 9.26 6.11 -10.71
CA ILE A 43 9.32 6.58 -12.11
C ILE A 43 9.43 8.10 -12.16
N GLY A 44 8.66 8.81 -11.33
CA GLY A 44 8.71 10.27 -11.22
C GLY A 44 10.08 10.76 -10.78
N GLY A 45 10.67 10.15 -9.74
CA GLY A 45 12.01 10.50 -9.30
C GLY A 45 13.10 10.20 -10.34
N ALA A 46 12.97 9.10 -11.08
CA ALA A 46 13.88 8.78 -12.19
C ALA A 46 13.77 9.80 -13.34
N ALA A 47 12.55 10.24 -13.69
CA ALA A 47 12.33 11.26 -14.72
C ALA A 47 12.88 12.64 -14.32
N VAL A 48 12.76 13.01 -13.03
CA VAL A 48 13.40 14.23 -12.50
C VAL A 48 14.92 14.11 -12.57
N GLY A 49 15.47 12.97 -12.15
CA GLY A 49 16.92 12.72 -12.21
C GLY A 49 17.47 12.69 -13.64
N SER A 50 16.72 12.24 -14.64
CA SER A 50 17.19 12.22 -16.03
C SER A 50 17.09 13.57 -16.74
N SER A 51 16.20 14.46 -16.31
CA SER A 51 16.01 15.80 -16.90
C SER A 51 16.87 16.88 -16.23
N LEU A 52 17.25 16.70 -14.96
CA LEU A 52 18.13 17.62 -14.21
C LEU A 52 19.47 17.99 -14.90
N PRO A 53 20.17 17.04 -15.55
CA PRO A 53 21.45 17.30 -16.22
C PRO A 53 21.37 18.49 -17.20
N ASP A 54 20.24 18.70 -17.88
CA ASP A 54 20.10 19.75 -18.90
C ASP A 54 19.98 21.17 -18.31
N PHE A 55 19.65 21.27 -17.02
CA PHE A 55 19.48 22.54 -16.30
C PHE A 55 20.69 22.90 -15.42
N LEU A 56 21.64 21.99 -15.25
CA LEU A 56 22.81 22.21 -14.39
C LEU A 56 23.95 22.87 -15.18
N PRO A 57 24.44 24.06 -14.76
CA PRO A 57 25.59 24.73 -15.38
C PRO A 57 26.92 24.10 -14.92
N ILE A 58 27.03 22.78 -15.01
CA ILE A 58 28.21 22.00 -14.58
C ILE A 58 28.91 21.48 -15.84
N GLN A 59 30.17 21.87 -16.03
CA GLN A 59 30.97 21.47 -17.20
C GLN A 59 31.44 20.00 -17.11
N SER A 60 31.61 19.48 -15.90
CA SER A 60 32.05 18.10 -15.68
C SER A 60 30.89 17.11 -15.82
N ALA A 61 30.88 16.40 -16.94
CA ALA A 61 29.91 15.35 -17.24
C ALA A 61 29.72 14.32 -16.10
N PRO A 62 30.76 13.74 -15.49
CA PRO A 62 30.55 12.75 -14.42
C PRO A 62 29.93 13.36 -13.16
N LEU A 63 30.33 14.57 -12.77
CA LEU A 63 29.79 15.25 -11.60
C LEU A 63 28.32 15.63 -11.80
N LYS A 64 27.97 16.07 -13.02
CA LYS A 64 26.60 16.42 -13.42
C LYS A 64 25.65 15.23 -13.24
N TRP A 65 26.06 14.05 -13.70
CA TRP A 65 25.27 12.82 -13.57
C TRP A 65 25.18 12.32 -12.12
N ILE A 66 26.26 12.41 -11.33
CA ILE A 66 26.22 12.07 -9.89
C ILE A 66 25.18 12.93 -9.16
N LEU A 67 25.17 14.24 -9.42
CA LEU A 67 24.23 15.17 -8.79
C LEU A 67 22.78 14.89 -9.21
N ALA A 68 22.58 14.56 -10.48
CA ALA A 68 21.27 14.25 -11.02
C ALA A 68 20.68 12.95 -10.44
N ILE A 69 21.50 11.91 -10.29
CA ILE A 69 21.11 10.67 -9.60
C ILE A 69 20.77 10.96 -8.13
N ALA A 70 21.60 11.73 -7.43
CA ALA A 70 21.37 12.09 -6.03
C ALA A 70 20.03 12.84 -5.86
N ALA A 71 19.73 13.80 -6.74
CA ALA A 71 18.46 14.52 -6.73
C ALA A 71 17.26 13.60 -6.99
N GLY A 72 17.36 12.68 -7.95
CA GLY A 72 16.30 11.69 -8.22
C GLY A 72 16.02 10.80 -7.00
N ILE A 73 17.07 10.33 -6.32
CA ILE A 73 16.94 9.55 -5.08
C ILE A 73 16.25 10.37 -3.98
N ILE A 74 16.62 11.65 -3.80
CA ILE A 74 15.98 12.52 -2.81
C ILE A 74 14.47 12.64 -3.08
N VAL A 75 14.07 12.84 -4.34
CA VAL A 75 12.65 12.91 -4.72
C VAL A 75 11.91 11.62 -4.37
N ILE A 76 12.51 10.45 -4.64
CA ILE A 76 11.92 9.14 -4.30
C ILE A 76 11.75 9.01 -2.79
N VAL A 77 12.80 9.32 -2.03
CA VAL A 77 12.79 9.21 -0.55
C VAL A 77 11.73 10.11 0.04
N VAL A 78 11.67 11.38 -0.38
CA VAL A 78 10.66 12.34 0.10
C VAL A 78 9.25 11.89 -0.30
N GLY A 79 9.06 11.42 -1.53
CA GLY A 79 7.76 10.92 -2.00
C GLY A 79 7.26 9.72 -1.19
N LEU A 80 8.14 8.76 -0.89
CA LEU A 80 7.81 7.61 -0.05
C LEU A 80 7.53 8.03 1.40
N TRP A 81 8.26 9.00 1.92
CA TRP A 81 8.04 9.55 3.25
C TRP A 81 6.68 10.24 3.36
N ILE A 82 6.33 11.11 2.41
CA ILE A 82 5.00 11.74 2.34
C ILE A 82 3.92 10.67 2.28
N ARG A 83 4.08 9.64 1.45
CA ARG A 83 3.13 8.51 1.37
C ARG A 83 2.93 7.85 2.72
N SER A 84 3.99 7.63 3.51
CA SER A 84 3.88 6.98 4.83
C SER A 84 3.00 7.76 5.81
N LEU A 85 2.89 9.08 5.66
CA LEU A 85 2.03 9.93 6.51
C LEU A 85 0.53 9.71 6.23
N PHE A 86 0.17 9.18 5.06
CA PHE A 86 -1.22 8.99 4.64
C PHE A 86 -1.73 7.54 4.74
N ILE A 87 -0.87 6.58 5.11
CA ILE A 87 -1.27 5.17 5.24
C ILE A 87 -1.89 4.97 6.63
N SER A 88 -3.21 4.78 6.66
CA SER A 88 -3.92 4.33 7.87
C SER A 88 -3.47 2.92 8.28
N THR A 89 -3.34 2.70 9.59
CA THR A 89 -2.67 1.53 10.19
C THR A 89 -3.51 0.26 10.27
N LYS A 90 -4.82 0.31 9.99
CA LYS A 90 -5.67 -0.88 10.10
C LYS A 90 -5.23 -1.96 9.13
N THR A 91 -4.83 -3.10 9.67
CA THR A 91 -4.37 -4.23 8.87
C THR A 91 -5.56 -5.07 8.40
N ALA A 92 -5.40 -5.78 7.27
CA ALA A 92 -6.44 -6.72 6.82
C ALA A 92 -6.76 -7.81 7.84
N ASP A 93 -5.80 -8.18 8.70
CA ASP A 93 -5.99 -9.18 9.77
C ASP A 93 -6.89 -8.66 10.89
N GLU A 94 -6.73 -7.40 11.29
CA GLU A 94 -7.61 -6.76 12.28
C GLU A 94 -9.05 -6.66 11.77
N VAL A 95 -9.23 -6.25 10.52
CA VAL A 95 -10.56 -6.16 9.90
C VAL A 95 -11.19 -7.54 9.72
N GLU A 96 -10.41 -8.55 9.35
CA GLU A 96 -10.91 -9.92 9.27
C GLU A 96 -11.38 -10.46 10.64
N LYS A 97 -10.66 -10.15 11.73
CA LYS A 97 -11.08 -10.52 13.09
C LYS A 97 -12.38 -9.81 13.49
N GLU A 98 -12.52 -8.53 13.20
CA GLU A 98 -13.76 -7.78 13.45
C GLU A 98 -14.96 -8.39 12.68
N ILE A 99 -14.77 -8.74 11.41
CA ILE A 99 -15.81 -9.38 10.57
C ILE A 99 -16.19 -10.75 11.12
N MET A 100 -15.20 -11.55 11.53
CA MET A 100 -15.45 -12.86 12.13
C MET A 100 -16.27 -12.73 13.42
N GLU A 101 -15.97 -11.75 14.27
CA GLU A 101 -16.74 -11.48 15.48
C GLU A 101 -18.17 -11.00 15.19
N ARG A 102 -18.34 -10.10 14.21
CA ARG A 102 -19.67 -9.66 13.75
C ARG A 102 -20.50 -10.84 13.26
N TYR A 103 -19.92 -11.69 12.40
CA TYR A 103 -20.59 -12.89 11.88
C TYR A 103 -20.90 -13.92 12.97
N ARG A 104 -20.05 -14.02 13.99
CA ARG A 104 -20.31 -14.89 15.15
C ARG A 104 -21.51 -14.41 15.97
N LYS A 105 -21.74 -13.10 16.08
CA LYS A 105 -22.90 -12.53 16.77
C LYS A 105 -24.20 -12.79 16.01
N THR A 106 -24.20 -12.63 14.68
CA THR A 106 -25.38 -12.89 13.84
C THR A 106 -25.83 -14.36 13.82
N LEU A 107 -24.95 -15.30 14.18
CA LEU A 107 -25.28 -16.73 14.29
C LEU A 107 -25.71 -17.14 15.71
N LYS A 108 -25.62 -16.24 16.68
CA LYS A 108 -26.02 -16.46 18.08
C LYS A 108 -27.37 -15.82 18.42
N GLU A 109 -27.78 -14.81 17.66
CA GLU A 109 -29.16 -14.29 17.61
C GLU A 109 -30.05 -15.22 16.78
#